data_AF-A0A350EWN5-F1
#
_entry.id   AF-A0A350EWN5-F1
#
_cell.length_a   1.000
_cell.length_b   1.000
_cell.length_c   1.000
_cell.angle_alpha   90.00
_cell.angle_beta   90.00
_cell.angle_gamma   90.00
#
_symmetry.space_group_name_H-M   'P 1'
#
loop_
_entity.id
_entity.type
_entity.pdbx_description
1 polymer ?
#
loop_
_entity_poly.entity_id
_entity_poly.type
_entity_poly.pdbx_seq_one_letter_code
_entity_poly.pdbx_strand_id
1 'polypeptide(L)'
;MAIRRPAMRLNRADLPTFGRPTMAMMPDMRGRVREHPRPEKGNSAGHSSSAHATRRQPALPLVKTMEGLILRPQMSGLPTFANLVLCILAAVLGAAVGLRAHRREPISEASKVLKHSPHLWTVLLLPLLVMAVHTLFEFNSDWEWLLPFAVQYYYGPVAWGLVLACFTYFAGFGGSVFVTTGHPKRIQLGAAIVMLFSGVQLMHFQATQLPTPELGPPQVTPSGLVLQSNSSTCVPAAAASLLNQLGDPRTEAELVKLFDTRVDGTSPSQLVRGMRELGYDARAVNIERESVDAVTPPAVLFVQQGTHAMTLLAVRGRRIDVWDPDAGKILLLSRDQFRILAAGAHAVQFTPTDQGAARRVASPGTERY
;
A
#
# COMPACT_ATOMS: atom_id res chain seq x y z
N MET A 1 -25.95 32.90 36.66
CA MET A 1 -24.61 33.45 36.36
C MET A 1 -23.99 32.59 35.26
N ALA A 2 -23.96 33.09 34.01
CA ALA A 2 -23.39 32.38 32.87
C ALA A 2 -21.93 32.81 32.66
N ILE A 3 -21.00 31.88 32.86
CA ILE A 3 -19.56 32.11 32.67
C ILE A 3 -19.27 32.01 31.17
N ARG A 4 -19.05 33.15 30.51
CA ARG A 4 -18.53 33.21 29.14
C ARG A 4 -17.05 32.82 29.15
N ARG A 5 -16.69 31.74 28.45
CA ARG A 5 -15.28 31.39 28.19
C ARG A 5 -14.71 32.31 27.12
N PRO A 6 -13.46 32.78 27.25
CA PRO A 6 -12.83 33.64 26.25
C PRO A 6 -12.44 32.81 25.02
N ALA A 7 -12.75 33.34 23.84
CA ALA A 7 -12.29 32.81 22.56
C ALA A 7 -10.78 33.04 22.43
N MET A 8 -10.00 31.95 22.45
CA MET A 8 -8.55 32.00 22.25
C MET A 8 -8.27 32.16 20.75
N ARG A 9 -7.76 33.32 20.36
CA ARG A 9 -7.42 33.67 18.97
C ARG A 9 -6.04 33.10 18.64
N LEU A 10 -6.00 31.90 18.04
CA LEU A 10 -4.75 31.31 17.55
C LEU A 10 -4.28 32.05 16.29
N ASN A 11 -3.00 32.42 16.27
CA ASN A 11 -2.37 33.18 15.20
C ASN A 11 -2.06 32.24 14.03
N ARG A 12 -2.45 32.61 12.81
CA ARG A 12 -2.35 31.77 11.59
C ARG A 12 -0.91 31.46 11.15
N ALA A 13 0.09 32.10 11.75
CA ALA A 13 1.51 32.00 11.36
C ALA A 13 2.26 30.81 11.98
N ASP A 14 1.70 30.15 13.00
CA ASP A 14 2.36 29.03 13.72
C ASP A 14 1.80 27.64 13.35
N LEU A 15 0.86 27.58 12.41
CA LEU A 15 0.39 26.31 11.86
C LEU A 15 1.25 25.95 10.66
N PRO A 16 1.84 24.73 10.60
CA PRO A 16 2.49 24.28 9.37
C PRO A 16 1.47 24.40 8.24
N THR A 17 1.88 25.01 7.14
CA THR A 17 1.08 25.08 5.91
C THR A 17 0.84 23.66 5.43
N PHE A 18 -0.29 23.08 5.85
CA PHE A 18 -0.74 21.78 5.39
C PHE A 18 -1.05 21.90 3.89
N GLY A 19 -0.32 21.13 3.09
CA GLY A 19 -0.52 21.03 1.66
C GLY A 19 -1.96 20.67 1.34
N ARG A 20 -2.46 21.23 0.23
CA ARG A 20 -3.76 20.85 -0.34
C ARG A 20 -3.81 19.32 -0.54
N PRO A 21 -4.99 18.68 -0.45
CA PRO A 21 -5.14 17.27 -0.76
C PRO A 21 -4.59 17.01 -2.16
N THR A 22 -3.56 16.18 -2.22
CA THR A 22 -2.99 15.67 -3.46
C THR A 22 -4.02 14.69 -4.03
N MET A 23 -4.96 15.19 -4.83
CA MET A 23 -5.53 14.33 -5.86
C MET A 23 -4.34 13.83 -6.68
N ALA A 24 -4.22 12.52 -6.84
CA ALA A 24 -3.25 11.89 -7.73
C ALA A 24 -3.44 12.47 -9.14
N MET A 25 -2.75 13.56 -9.44
CA MET A 25 -2.61 14.05 -10.79
C MET A 25 -1.63 13.12 -11.49
N MET A 26 -2.08 12.55 -12.61
CA MET A 26 -1.22 11.91 -13.59
C MET A 26 0.04 12.74 -13.82
N PRO A 27 1.22 12.12 -13.99
CA PRO A 27 2.45 12.85 -14.28
C PRO A 27 2.29 13.63 -15.60
N ASP A 28 2.43 14.95 -15.52
CA ASP A 28 2.50 15.84 -16.68
C ASP A 28 3.78 15.53 -17.47
N MET A 29 3.63 14.74 -18.54
CA MET A 29 4.69 14.44 -19.51
C MET A 29 4.88 15.62 -20.48
N ARG A 30 5.24 16.80 -19.96
CA ARG A 30 5.70 17.92 -20.79
C ARG A 30 7.16 18.21 -20.50
N GLY A 31 7.99 17.85 -21.49
CA GLY A 31 9.44 17.94 -21.46
C GLY A 31 9.96 19.33 -21.16
N ARG A 32 10.88 19.40 -20.18
CA ARG A 32 11.83 20.50 -20.05
C ARG A 32 13.07 20.17 -20.86
N VAL A 33 13.20 20.83 -22.01
CA VAL A 33 14.49 21.10 -22.64
C VAL A 33 15.26 22.02 -21.67
N ARG A 34 16.34 21.52 -21.08
CA ARG A 34 17.32 22.32 -20.33
C ARG A 34 18.43 22.70 -21.30
N GLU A 35 18.51 23.98 -21.63
CA GLU A 35 19.67 24.58 -22.29
C GLU A 35 20.88 24.55 -21.34
N HIS A 36 22.01 24.03 -21.84
CA HIS A 36 23.30 24.09 -21.18
C HIS A 36 24.02 25.40 -21.56
N PRO A 37 24.49 26.21 -20.60
CA PRO A 37 25.48 27.24 -20.89
C PRO A 37 26.87 26.61 -21.07
N ARG A 38 27.59 27.05 -22.10
CA ARG A 38 28.99 26.74 -22.39
C ARG A 38 29.92 27.14 -21.22
N PRO A 39 31.06 26.44 -21.02
CA PRO A 39 32.07 26.88 -20.07
C PRO A 39 32.99 27.93 -20.68
N GLU A 40 33.14 29.06 -20.00
CA GLU A 40 34.21 30.02 -20.22
C GLU A 40 35.54 29.49 -19.67
N LYS A 41 36.59 29.64 -20.48
CA LYS A 41 37.98 29.40 -20.10
C LYS A 41 38.49 30.61 -19.33
N GLY A 42 38.98 30.40 -18.11
CA GLY A 42 39.70 31.41 -17.33
C GLY A 42 40.90 30.80 -16.63
N ASN A 43 42.09 31.12 -17.12
CA ASN A 43 43.38 30.86 -16.47
C ASN A 43 43.51 31.66 -15.17
N SER A 44 44.11 31.07 -14.13
CA SER A 44 45.12 31.76 -13.31
C SER A 44 45.84 30.79 -12.37
N ALA A 45 47.15 30.98 -12.31
CA ALA A 45 48.11 30.25 -11.50
C ALA A 45 48.06 30.66 -10.03
N GLY A 46 48.53 29.78 -9.12
CA GLY A 46 48.85 30.19 -7.76
C GLY A 46 48.98 29.05 -6.74
N HIS A 47 50.21 28.59 -6.53
CA HIS A 47 50.82 28.19 -5.25
C HIS A 47 49.90 27.77 -4.08
N SER A 48 50.09 26.55 -3.56
CA SER A 48 50.88 26.34 -2.33
C SER A 48 50.70 24.92 -1.77
N SER A 49 51.81 24.41 -1.27
CA SER A 49 52.01 23.14 -0.59
C SER A 49 51.18 23.04 0.69
N SER A 50 50.47 21.92 0.85
CA SER A 50 50.00 21.46 2.17
C SER A 50 49.90 19.94 2.14
N ALA A 51 50.89 19.28 2.75
CA ALA A 51 50.89 17.87 3.02
C ALA A 51 49.80 17.54 4.06
N HIS A 52 48.68 16.99 3.60
CA HIS A 52 47.67 16.42 4.49
C HIS A 52 47.81 14.90 4.54
N ALA A 53 48.24 14.44 5.72
CA ALA A 53 48.35 13.05 6.10
C ALA A 53 47.03 12.31 5.90
N THR A 54 47.04 11.36 4.98
CA THR A 54 45.97 10.40 4.73
C THR A 54 45.80 9.48 5.94
N ARG A 55 44.91 9.87 6.85
CA ARG A 55 44.42 9.02 7.93
C ARG A 55 43.57 7.91 7.30
N ARG A 56 44.18 6.75 7.09
CA ARG A 56 43.49 5.51 6.67
C ARG A 56 42.35 5.23 7.67
N GLN A 57 41.11 5.41 7.22
CA GLN A 57 39.97 4.85 7.91
C GLN A 57 40.08 3.32 7.83
N PRO A 58 39.96 2.59 8.96
CA PRO A 58 39.88 1.15 8.92
C PRO A 58 38.60 0.76 8.17
N ALA A 59 38.75 -0.08 7.14
CA ALA A 59 37.64 -0.69 6.44
C ALA A 59 36.76 -1.42 7.46
N LEU A 60 35.52 -0.95 7.63
CA LEU A 60 34.50 -1.67 8.38
C LEU A 60 34.32 -3.05 7.75
N PRO A 61 34.32 -4.13 8.54
CA PRO A 61 34.07 -5.46 8.01
C PRO A 61 32.65 -5.47 7.42
N LEU A 62 32.58 -5.74 6.11
CA LEU A 62 31.35 -6.00 5.40
C LEU A 62 30.75 -7.28 6.00
N VAL A 63 29.87 -7.12 6.98
CA VAL A 63 29.18 -8.22 7.65
C VAL A 63 28.27 -8.89 6.62
N LYS A 64 28.78 -9.96 6.00
CA LYS A 64 28.01 -10.98 5.30
C LYS A 64 27.21 -11.78 6.33
N THR A 65 26.02 -11.31 6.69
CA THR A 65 24.98 -12.16 7.28
C THR A 65 23.65 -11.92 6.57
N MET A 66 23.53 -12.47 5.36
CA MET A 66 22.26 -12.56 4.64
C MET A 66 22.00 -13.97 4.07
N GLU A 67 22.56 -15.01 4.67
CA GLU A 67 22.33 -16.40 4.23
C GLU A 67 21.23 -17.14 5.03
N GLY A 68 20.57 -16.49 5.99
CA GLY A 68 19.59 -17.15 6.86
C GLY A 68 18.11 -16.82 6.61
N LEU A 69 17.79 -15.83 5.77
CA LEU A 69 16.40 -15.55 5.42
C LEU A 69 16.03 -16.45 4.23
N ILE A 70 15.65 -17.71 4.55
CA ILE A 70 14.84 -18.51 3.64
C ILE A 70 13.60 -17.67 3.37
N LEU A 71 13.63 -16.92 2.26
CA LEU A 71 12.51 -16.18 1.71
C LEU A 71 11.45 -17.22 1.38
N ARG A 72 10.63 -17.59 2.38
CA ARG A 72 9.36 -18.25 2.13
C ARG A 72 8.69 -17.41 1.05
N PRO A 73 8.19 -18.02 -0.05
CA PRO A 73 7.49 -17.27 -1.08
C PRO A 73 6.40 -16.45 -0.38
N GLN A 74 6.63 -15.14 -0.30
CA GLN A 74 5.69 -14.23 0.32
C GLN A 74 4.46 -14.26 -0.56
N MET A 75 3.41 -14.94 -0.09
CA MET A 75 2.13 -14.96 -0.77
C MET A 75 1.45 -13.61 -0.55
N SER A 76 1.87 -12.64 -1.36
CA SER A 76 1.22 -11.35 -1.49
C SER A 76 -0.11 -11.52 -2.25
N GLY A 77 -1.22 -11.13 -1.63
CA GLY A 77 -2.57 -11.28 -2.18
C GLY A 77 -2.98 -12.72 -2.53
N LEU A 78 -4.18 -12.91 -3.11
CA LEU A 78 -4.44 -14.11 -3.89
C LEU A 78 -3.39 -14.15 -5.01
N PRO A 79 -2.53 -15.17 -5.09
CA PRO A 79 -1.47 -15.18 -6.09
C PRO A 79 -2.12 -15.02 -7.46
N THR A 80 -1.53 -14.21 -8.36
CA THR A 80 -2.01 -14.03 -9.75
C THR A 80 -2.39 -15.36 -10.41
N PHE A 81 -1.68 -16.43 -10.04
CA PHE A 81 -1.99 -17.81 -10.38
C PHE A 81 -3.39 -18.28 -9.95
N ALA A 82 -3.83 -18.02 -8.72
CA ALA A 82 -5.17 -18.36 -8.25
C ALA A 82 -6.26 -17.63 -9.05
N ASN A 83 -6.06 -16.34 -9.37
CA ASN A 83 -6.97 -15.61 -10.23
C ASN A 83 -7.01 -16.19 -11.66
N LEU A 84 -5.85 -16.58 -12.19
CA LEU A 84 -5.76 -17.26 -13.50
C LEU A 84 -6.52 -18.59 -13.50
N VAL A 85 -6.31 -19.43 -12.48
CA VAL A 85 -7.03 -20.71 -12.32
C VAL A 85 -8.54 -20.47 -12.23
N LEU A 86 -8.98 -19.51 -11.40
CA LEU A 86 -10.38 -19.14 -11.26
C LEU A 86 -10.98 -18.68 -12.61
N CYS A 87 -10.25 -17.85 -13.35
CA CYS A 87 -10.64 -17.38 -14.69
C CYS A 87 -10.83 -18.54 -15.68
N ILE A 88 -9.90 -19.50 -15.70
CA ILE A 88 -9.95 -20.68 -16.55
C ILE A 88 -11.16 -21.55 -16.19
N LEU A 89 -11.34 -21.85 -14.90
CA LEU A 89 -12.47 -22.65 -14.42
C LEU A 89 -13.82 -22.00 -14.77
N ALA A 90 -13.93 -20.67 -14.57
CA ALA A 90 -15.13 -19.93 -14.92
C ALA A 90 -15.39 -19.91 -16.43
N ALA A 91 -14.35 -19.77 -17.27
CA ALA A 91 -14.48 -19.84 -18.73
C ALA A 91 -14.93 -21.23 -19.20
N VAL A 92 -14.33 -22.30 -18.66
CA VAL A 92 -14.71 -23.69 -18.98
C VAL A 92 -16.15 -23.96 -18.57
N LEU A 93 -16.54 -23.52 -17.36
CA LEU A 93 -17.91 -23.65 -16.89
C LEU A 93 -18.89 -22.87 -17.78
N GLY A 94 -18.57 -21.62 -18.12
CA GLY A 94 -19.36 -20.80 -19.04
C GLY A 94 -19.54 -21.48 -20.39
N ALA A 95 -18.45 -22.02 -20.96
CA ALA A 95 -18.49 -22.75 -22.22
C ALA A 95 -19.35 -24.01 -22.13
N ALA A 96 -19.20 -24.83 -21.08
CA ALA A 96 -20.03 -26.02 -20.88
C ALA A 96 -21.52 -25.68 -20.77
N VAL A 97 -21.86 -24.60 -20.06
CA VAL A 97 -23.24 -24.12 -19.94
C VAL A 97 -23.77 -23.56 -21.26
N GLY A 98 -22.96 -22.81 -22.00
CA GLY A 98 -23.32 -22.28 -23.33
C GLY A 98 -23.60 -23.38 -24.34
N LEU A 99 -22.72 -24.38 -24.42
CA LEU A 99 -22.92 -25.57 -25.26
C LEU A 99 -24.21 -26.32 -24.87
N ARG A 100 -24.45 -26.51 -23.57
CA ARG A 100 -25.67 -27.17 -23.09
C ARG A 100 -26.93 -26.38 -23.41
N ALA A 101 -26.89 -25.06 -23.27
CA ALA A 101 -28.01 -24.18 -23.61
C ALA A 101 -28.32 -24.24 -25.11
N HIS A 102 -27.29 -24.13 -25.96
CA HIS A 102 -27.45 -24.20 -27.42
C HIS A 102 -27.97 -25.56 -27.91
N ARG A 103 -27.53 -26.68 -27.30
CA ARG A 103 -28.05 -28.02 -27.63
C ARG A 103 -29.51 -28.22 -27.26
N ARG A 104 -29.98 -27.56 -26.19
CA ARG A 104 -31.38 -27.64 -25.75
C ARG A 104 -32.29 -26.84 -26.66
N GLU A 105 -31.85 -25.65 -27.05
CA GLU A 105 -32.59 -24.77 -27.93
C GLU A 105 -31.59 -23.96 -28.77
N PRO A 106 -31.57 -24.12 -30.10
CA PRO A 106 -30.64 -23.40 -30.95
C PRO A 106 -30.79 -21.89 -30.77
N ILE A 107 -29.83 -21.30 -30.05
CA ILE A 107 -29.76 -19.87 -29.81
C ILE A 107 -29.37 -19.18 -31.13
N SER A 108 -30.37 -18.75 -31.90
CA SER A 108 -30.18 -17.95 -33.11
C SER A 108 -30.23 -16.45 -32.86
N GLU A 109 -30.81 -16.02 -31.73
CA GLU A 109 -31.02 -14.61 -31.38
C GLU A 109 -30.56 -14.30 -29.95
N ALA A 110 -29.85 -13.20 -29.78
CA ALA A 110 -29.34 -12.75 -28.48
C ALA A 110 -30.46 -12.44 -27.47
N SER A 111 -31.62 -11.95 -27.93
CA SER A 111 -32.78 -11.64 -27.10
C SER A 111 -33.34 -12.87 -26.36
N LYS A 112 -33.18 -14.06 -26.94
CA LYS A 112 -33.64 -15.32 -26.35
C LYS A 112 -32.67 -15.87 -25.30
N VAL A 113 -31.38 -15.51 -25.36
CA VAL A 113 -30.33 -16.02 -24.46
C VAL A 113 -30.72 -15.85 -22.99
N LEU A 114 -31.13 -14.65 -22.58
CA LEU A 114 -31.47 -14.37 -21.18
C LEU A 114 -32.78 -15.05 -20.73
N LYS A 115 -33.71 -15.30 -21.67
CA LYS A 115 -34.94 -16.03 -21.39
C LYS A 115 -34.66 -17.51 -21.08
N HIS A 116 -33.72 -18.13 -21.79
CA HIS A 116 -33.38 -19.55 -21.61
C HIS A 116 -32.30 -19.79 -20.56
N SER A 117 -31.49 -18.78 -20.28
CA SER A 117 -30.38 -18.84 -19.32
C SER A 117 -30.53 -17.73 -18.27
N PRO A 118 -31.54 -17.78 -17.38
CA PRO A 118 -31.81 -16.72 -16.41
C PRO A 118 -30.67 -16.50 -15.41
N HIS A 119 -29.82 -17.51 -15.16
CA HIS A 119 -28.62 -17.38 -14.32
C HIS A 119 -27.64 -16.31 -14.85
N LEU A 120 -27.68 -15.98 -16.15
CA LEU A 120 -26.86 -14.91 -16.72
C LEU A 120 -27.21 -13.55 -16.12
N TRP A 121 -28.44 -13.33 -15.66
CA TRP A 121 -28.78 -12.12 -14.89
C TRP A 121 -28.00 -12.04 -13.59
N THR A 122 -27.89 -13.16 -12.87
CA THR A 122 -27.09 -13.22 -11.64
C THR A 122 -25.61 -12.93 -11.93
N VAL A 123 -25.04 -13.58 -12.96
CA VAL A 123 -23.63 -13.37 -13.33
C VAL A 123 -23.37 -11.95 -13.85
N LEU A 124 -24.38 -11.28 -14.42
CA LEU A 124 -24.29 -9.89 -14.88
C LEU A 124 -24.36 -8.90 -13.72
N LEU A 125 -25.27 -9.11 -12.77
CA LEU A 125 -25.49 -8.21 -11.65
C LEU A 125 -24.42 -8.36 -10.55
N LEU A 126 -23.86 -9.55 -10.38
CA LEU A 126 -22.85 -9.82 -9.36
C LEU A 126 -21.61 -8.91 -9.47
N PRO A 127 -20.91 -8.76 -10.62
CA PRO A 127 -19.75 -7.88 -10.70
C PRO A 127 -20.13 -6.42 -10.48
N LEU A 128 -21.32 -5.98 -10.89
CA LEU A 128 -21.80 -4.62 -10.61
C LEU A 128 -22.00 -4.40 -9.11
N LEU A 129 -22.57 -5.38 -8.40
CA LEU A 129 -22.74 -5.32 -6.96
C LEU A 129 -21.38 -5.33 -6.24
N VAL A 130 -20.46 -6.20 -6.64
CA VAL A 130 -19.09 -6.25 -6.08
C VAL A 130 -18.37 -4.92 -6.28
N MET A 131 -18.44 -4.36 -7.49
CA MET A 131 -17.85 -3.04 -7.77
C MET A 131 -18.52 -1.93 -6.97
N ALA A 132 -19.85 -1.94 -6.83
CA ALA A 132 -20.56 -0.96 -6.02
C ALA A 132 -20.14 -1.02 -4.54
N VAL A 133 -20.02 -2.22 -3.98
CA VAL A 133 -19.52 -2.42 -2.61
C VAL A 133 -18.08 -1.92 -2.49
N HIS A 134 -17.20 -2.26 -3.44
CA HIS A 134 -15.82 -1.79 -3.45
C HIS A 134 -15.74 -0.26 -3.50
N THR A 135 -16.48 0.38 -4.39
CA THR A 135 -16.57 1.84 -4.48
C THR A 135 -17.11 2.46 -3.18
N LEU A 136 -18.06 1.82 -2.49
CA LEU A 136 -18.53 2.30 -1.20
C LEU A 136 -17.43 2.26 -0.11
N PHE A 137 -16.59 1.22 -0.10
CA PHE A 137 -15.43 1.15 0.80
C PHE A 137 -14.40 2.23 0.47
N GLU A 138 -14.10 2.46 -0.81
CA GLU A 138 -13.18 3.54 -1.24
C GLU A 138 -13.67 4.93 -0.82
N PHE A 139 -14.98 5.19 -0.91
CA PHE A 139 -15.57 6.45 -0.46
C PHE A 139 -15.68 6.59 1.07
N ASN A 140 -15.57 5.48 1.81
CA ASN A 140 -15.71 5.46 3.26
C ASN A 140 -14.57 4.64 3.86
N SER A 141 -13.33 5.14 3.76
CA SER A 141 -12.13 4.44 4.24
C SER A 141 -12.22 4.02 5.72
N ASP A 142 -12.97 4.75 6.53
CA ASP A 142 -13.27 4.40 7.93
C ASP A 142 -13.96 3.03 8.09
N TRP A 143 -14.70 2.56 7.07
CA TRP A 143 -15.38 1.27 7.11
C TRP A 143 -14.40 0.11 7.03
N GLU A 144 -13.24 0.30 6.38
CA GLU A 144 -12.20 -0.72 6.32
C GLU A 144 -11.73 -1.09 7.74
N TRP A 145 -11.61 -0.09 8.62
CA TRP A 145 -11.20 -0.28 10.02
C TRP A 145 -12.19 -1.07 10.89
N LEU A 146 -13.42 -1.28 10.42
CA LEU A 146 -14.41 -2.12 11.10
C LEU A 146 -14.23 -3.61 10.76
N LEU A 147 -13.52 -3.91 9.67
CA LEU A 147 -13.30 -5.28 9.22
C LEU A 147 -12.14 -5.92 9.97
N PRO A 148 -12.18 -7.25 10.20
CA PRO A 148 -10.99 -7.99 10.63
C PRO A 148 -9.85 -7.82 9.62
N PHE A 149 -8.61 -7.67 10.08
CA PHE A 149 -7.45 -7.47 9.20
C PHE A 149 -7.29 -8.52 8.09
N ALA A 150 -7.69 -9.78 8.35
CA ALA A 150 -7.69 -10.82 7.32
C ALA A 150 -8.66 -10.49 6.18
N VAL A 151 -9.85 -9.96 6.50
CA VAL A 151 -10.83 -9.53 5.49
C VAL A 151 -10.31 -8.33 4.73
N GLN A 152 -9.78 -7.31 5.41
CA GLN A 152 -9.16 -6.15 4.75
C GLN A 152 -8.09 -6.58 3.73
N TYR A 153 -7.19 -7.49 4.13
CA TYR A 153 -6.08 -7.93 3.29
C TYR A 153 -6.54 -8.72 2.05
N TYR A 154 -7.54 -9.59 2.19
CA TYR A 154 -7.99 -10.45 1.09
C TYR A 154 -9.16 -9.89 0.29
N TYR A 155 -9.85 -8.86 0.77
CA TYR A 155 -11.06 -8.33 0.15
C TYR A 155 -10.81 -7.88 -1.30
N GLY A 156 -9.82 -7.00 -1.52
CA GLY A 156 -9.51 -6.47 -2.86
C GLY A 156 -9.21 -7.58 -3.87
N PRO A 157 -8.25 -8.49 -3.60
CA PRO A 157 -7.95 -9.61 -4.49
C PRO A 157 -9.15 -10.54 -4.75
N VAL A 158 -9.98 -10.81 -3.74
CA VAL A 158 -11.19 -11.65 -3.89
C VAL A 158 -12.23 -10.94 -4.76
N ALA A 159 -12.53 -9.66 -4.49
CA ALA A 159 -13.47 -8.86 -5.26
C ALA A 159 -13.05 -8.80 -6.74
N TRP A 160 -11.77 -8.54 -7.00
CA TRP A 160 -11.21 -8.53 -8.35
C TRP A 160 -11.31 -9.90 -9.03
N GLY A 161 -10.94 -10.97 -8.32
CA GLY A 161 -11.04 -12.34 -8.82
C GLY A 161 -12.48 -12.72 -9.20
N LEU A 162 -13.47 -12.31 -8.39
CA LEU A 162 -14.90 -12.52 -8.68
C LEU A 162 -15.36 -11.76 -9.93
N VAL A 163 -14.95 -10.49 -10.08
CA VAL A 163 -15.25 -9.70 -11.28
C VAL A 163 -14.68 -10.37 -12.52
N LEU A 164 -13.40 -10.75 -12.49
CA LEU A 164 -12.75 -11.46 -13.59
C LEU A 164 -13.43 -12.79 -13.92
N ALA A 165 -13.79 -13.58 -12.90
CA ALA A 165 -14.49 -14.84 -13.09
C ALA A 165 -15.84 -14.65 -13.80
N CYS A 166 -16.60 -13.62 -13.46
CA CYS A 166 -17.86 -13.30 -14.15
C CYS A 166 -17.62 -12.94 -15.62
N PHE A 167 -16.60 -12.12 -15.90
CA PHE A 167 -16.22 -11.77 -17.28
C PHE A 167 -15.78 -12.99 -18.09
N THR A 168 -14.91 -13.84 -17.55
CA THR A 168 -14.43 -15.03 -18.28
C THR A 168 -15.52 -16.08 -18.42
N TYR A 169 -16.45 -16.17 -17.46
CA TYR A 169 -17.67 -16.95 -17.61
C TYR A 169 -18.49 -16.50 -18.82
N PHE A 170 -18.77 -15.19 -18.96
CA PHE A 170 -19.49 -14.66 -20.13
C PHE A 170 -18.74 -14.91 -21.43
N ALA A 171 -17.41 -14.72 -21.43
CA ALA A 171 -16.57 -15.00 -22.58
C ALA A 171 -16.63 -16.49 -22.99
N GLY A 172 -16.57 -17.41 -22.02
CA GLY A 172 -16.72 -18.84 -22.27
C GLY A 172 -18.11 -19.21 -22.79
N PHE A 173 -19.16 -18.69 -22.15
CA PHE A 173 -20.55 -18.91 -22.56
C PHE A 173 -20.77 -18.40 -23.99
N GLY A 174 -20.52 -17.12 -24.24
CA GLY A 174 -20.70 -16.51 -25.55
C GLY A 174 -19.80 -17.15 -26.61
N GLY A 175 -18.51 -17.32 -26.31
CA GLY A 175 -17.55 -17.94 -27.22
C GLY A 175 -17.98 -19.32 -27.69
N SER A 176 -18.46 -20.17 -26.76
CA SER A 176 -18.93 -21.52 -27.11
C SER A 176 -20.13 -21.50 -28.06
N VAL A 177 -21.12 -20.64 -27.79
CA VAL A 177 -22.32 -20.49 -28.63
C VAL A 177 -21.92 -19.95 -30.02
N PHE A 178 -21.06 -18.93 -30.08
CA PHE A 178 -20.58 -18.33 -31.34
C PHE A 178 -19.78 -19.32 -32.20
N VAL A 179 -18.96 -20.17 -31.58
CA VAL A 179 -18.21 -21.21 -32.29
C VAL A 179 -19.17 -22.27 -32.85
N THR A 180 -20.11 -22.77 -32.04
CA THR A 180 -21.06 -23.80 -32.49
C THR A 180 -22.03 -23.33 -33.58
N THR A 181 -22.39 -22.04 -33.58
CA THR A 181 -23.26 -21.45 -34.61
C THR A 181 -22.52 -21.10 -35.90
N GLY A 182 -21.20 -21.25 -35.94
CA GLY A 182 -20.40 -20.91 -37.13
C GLY A 182 -20.41 -19.42 -37.47
N HIS A 183 -20.69 -18.54 -36.50
CA HIS A 183 -20.89 -17.11 -36.74
C HIS A 183 -19.71 -16.50 -37.53
N PRO A 184 -19.97 -15.66 -38.56
CA PRO A 184 -18.91 -15.15 -39.45
C PRO A 184 -17.89 -14.26 -38.72
N LYS A 185 -18.32 -13.56 -37.67
CA LYS A 185 -17.46 -12.66 -36.87
C LYS A 185 -16.80 -13.31 -35.64
N ARG A 186 -16.79 -14.66 -35.53
CA ARG A 186 -16.25 -15.36 -34.35
C ARG A 186 -14.79 -15.01 -34.04
N ILE A 187 -13.96 -14.80 -35.07
CA ILE A 187 -12.55 -14.40 -34.90
C ILE A 187 -12.46 -12.98 -34.31
N GLN A 188 -13.29 -12.05 -34.80
CA GLN A 188 -13.33 -10.67 -34.30
C GLN A 188 -13.76 -10.63 -32.83
N LEU A 189 -14.75 -11.44 -32.44
CA LEU A 189 -15.19 -11.55 -31.06
C LEU A 189 -14.09 -12.15 -30.16
N GLY A 190 -13.44 -13.23 -30.61
CA GLY A 190 -12.32 -13.83 -29.89
C GLY A 190 -11.18 -12.83 -29.68
N ALA A 191 -10.81 -12.08 -30.72
CA ALA A 191 -9.80 -11.02 -30.62
C ALA A 191 -10.22 -9.91 -29.64
N ALA A 192 -11.48 -9.47 -29.67
CA ALA A 192 -12.00 -8.47 -28.74
C ALA A 192 -11.93 -8.94 -27.27
N ILE A 193 -12.28 -10.20 -27.00
CA ILE A 193 -12.19 -10.81 -25.66
C ILE A 193 -10.74 -10.82 -25.19
N VAL A 194 -9.81 -11.26 -26.05
CA VAL A 194 -8.38 -11.31 -25.72
C VAL A 194 -7.83 -9.91 -25.44
N MET A 195 -8.14 -8.93 -26.29
CA MET A 195 -7.69 -7.53 -26.10
C MET A 195 -8.25 -6.93 -24.80
N LEU A 196 -9.55 -7.09 -24.53
CA LEU A 196 -10.17 -6.60 -23.31
C LEU A 196 -9.55 -7.23 -22.07
N PHE A 197 -9.41 -8.56 -22.05
CA PHE A 197 -8.81 -9.26 -20.92
C PHE A 197 -7.35 -8.84 -20.71
N SER A 198 -6.58 -8.69 -21.79
CA SER A 198 -5.19 -8.25 -21.72
C SER A 198 -5.07 -6.82 -21.18
N GLY A 199 -5.95 -5.90 -21.62
CA GLY A 199 -5.99 -4.53 -21.11
C GLY A 199 -6.34 -4.46 -19.62
N VAL A 200 -7.35 -5.23 -19.19
CA VAL A 200 -7.74 -5.33 -17.78
C VAL A 200 -6.63 -5.93 -16.91
N GLN A 201 -5.95 -6.98 -17.38
CA GLN A 201 -4.83 -7.59 -16.66
C GLN A 201 -3.61 -6.66 -16.60
N LEU A 202 -3.33 -5.92 -17.67
CA LEU A 202 -2.24 -4.94 -17.69
C LEU A 202 -2.49 -3.82 -16.68
N MET A 203 -3.71 -3.28 -16.62
CA MET A 203 -4.11 -2.27 -15.63
C MET A 203 -3.92 -2.79 -14.19
N HIS A 204 -4.39 -4.01 -13.90
CA HIS A 204 -4.21 -4.62 -12.58
C HIS A 204 -2.72 -4.88 -12.26
N PHE A 205 -1.95 -5.35 -13.24
CA PHE A 205 -0.51 -5.56 -13.09
C PHE A 205 0.21 -4.25 -12.72
N GLN A 206 -0.15 -3.14 -13.38
CA GLN A 206 0.38 -1.82 -13.05
C GLN A 206 0.00 -1.38 -11.63
N ALA A 207 -1.27 -1.56 -11.24
CA ALA A 207 -1.75 -1.20 -9.90
C ALA A 207 -1.12 -2.04 -8.77
N THR A 208 -0.62 -3.24 -9.09
CA THR A 208 -0.02 -4.15 -8.12
C THR A 208 1.51 -4.16 -8.16
N GLN A 209 2.16 -3.22 -8.85
CA GLN A 209 3.63 -3.17 -8.79
C GLN A 209 4.11 -2.67 -7.42
N LEU A 210 5.25 -3.20 -6.97
CA LEU A 210 5.97 -2.65 -5.81
C LEU A 210 6.71 -1.37 -6.27
N PRO A 211 6.78 -0.30 -5.46
CA PRO A 211 7.51 0.93 -5.80
C PRO A 211 9.04 0.77 -5.74
N THR A 212 9.55 -0.46 -5.56
CA THR A 212 10.98 -0.78 -5.32
C THR A 212 11.98 -0.15 -6.30
N PRO A 213 11.75 -0.09 -7.62
CA PRO A 213 12.70 0.51 -8.55
C PRO A 213 12.99 2.00 -8.30
N GLU A 214 12.10 2.68 -7.57
CA GLU A 214 12.16 4.12 -7.30
C GLU A 214 12.72 4.45 -5.90
N LEU A 215 13.00 3.44 -5.08
CA LEU A 215 13.52 3.69 -3.73
C LEU A 215 14.98 4.15 -3.82
N GLY A 216 15.22 5.36 -3.30
CA GLY A 216 16.56 5.92 -3.16
C GLY A 216 17.40 5.17 -2.13
N PRO A 217 18.66 5.59 -1.90
CA PRO A 217 19.45 5.06 -0.79
C PRO A 217 18.71 5.31 0.54
N PRO A 218 18.76 4.38 1.51
CA PRO A 218 18.14 4.58 2.82
C PRO A 218 18.64 5.87 3.47
N GLN A 219 17.72 6.74 3.86
CA GLN A 219 18.04 7.98 4.56
C GLN A 219 17.54 7.88 6.00
N VAL A 220 18.48 7.87 6.94
CA VAL A 220 18.19 7.80 8.37
C VAL A 220 18.83 8.99 9.05
N THR A 221 18.04 9.75 9.79
CA THR A 221 18.52 10.88 10.59
C THR A 221 19.33 10.39 11.79
N PRO A 222 20.15 11.25 12.44
CA PRO A 222 20.89 10.87 13.65
C PRO A 222 20.02 10.39 14.82
N SER A 223 18.74 10.76 14.87
CA SER A 223 17.81 10.27 15.90
C SER A 223 17.27 8.87 15.60
N GLY A 224 17.45 8.36 14.38
CA GLY A 224 16.90 7.09 13.93
C GLY A 224 15.59 7.19 13.13
N LEU A 225 15.10 8.42 12.83
CA LEU A 225 13.98 8.62 11.91
C LEU A 225 14.40 8.22 10.50
N VAL A 226 13.67 7.30 9.89
CA VAL A 226 13.83 6.86 8.51
C VAL A 226 12.94 7.74 7.62
N LEU A 227 13.54 8.43 6.67
CA LEU A 227 12.81 9.27 5.72
C LEU A 227 12.17 8.40 4.64
N GLN A 228 10.96 8.75 4.22
CA GLN A 228 10.36 8.09 3.07
C GLN A 228 11.00 8.58 1.78
N SER A 229 11.21 7.67 0.82
CA SER A 229 11.76 8.01 -0.49
C SER A 229 10.70 8.15 -1.59
N ASN A 230 9.49 7.65 -1.35
CA ASN A 230 8.36 7.66 -2.29
C ASN A 230 7.06 8.05 -1.56
N SER A 231 6.08 8.63 -2.26
CA SER A 231 4.79 9.00 -1.65
C SER A 231 3.97 7.80 -1.16
N SER A 232 4.21 6.61 -1.72
CA SER A 232 3.53 5.35 -1.35
C SER A 232 4.16 4.63 -0.13
N THR A 233 5.28 5.13 0.40
CA THR A 233 6.09 4.40 1.39
C THR A 233 6.10 5.02 2.79
N CYS A 234 5.17 5.93 3.09
CA CYS A 234 5.04 6.54 4.42
C CYS A 234 4.87 5.51 5.55
N VAL A 235 4.10 4.43 5.33
CA VAL A 235 3.90 3.36 6.31
C VAL A 235 5.19 2.53 6.53
N PRO A 236 5.88 2.02 5.49
CA PRO A 236 7.20 1.40 5.64
C PRO A 236 8.21 2.31 6.36
N ALA A 237 8.30 3.58 6.00
CA ALA A 237 9.24 4.50 6.64
C ALA A 237 8.89 4.78 8.11
N ALA A 238 7.61 4.94 8.45
CA ALA A 238 7.14 5.06 9.83
C ALA A 238 7.44 3.78 10.63
N ALA A 239 7.12 2.60 10.09
CA ALA A 239 7.41 1.34 10.76
C ALA A 239 8.92 1.11 10.92
N ALA A 240 9.75 1.49 9.95
CA ALA A 240 11.20 1.40 10.04
C ALA A 240 11.74 2.31 11.17
N SER A 241 11.21 3.52 11.28
CA SER A 241 11.52 4.45 12.37
C SER A 241 11.14 3.86 13.74
N LEU A 242 9.95 3.27 13.84
CA LEU A 242 9.48 2.58 15.04
C LEU A 242 10.41 1.41 15.42
N LEU A 243 10.75 0.56 14.45
CA LEU A 243 11.57 -0.63 14.65
C LEU A 243 13.02 -0.28 15.03
N ASN A 244 13.58 0.80 14.47
CA ASN A 244 14.87 1.35 14.91
C ASN A 244 14.85 1.67 16.42
N GLN A 245 13.79 2.30 16.92
CA GLN A 245 13.66 2.63 18.34
C GLN A 245 13.43 1.40 19.24
N LEU A 246 12.91 0.30 18.66
CA LEU A 246 12.71 -0.97 19.33
C LEU A 246 13.94 -1.90 19.27
N GLY A 247 15.05 -1.44 18.69
CA GLY A 247 16.30 -2.20 18.58
C GLY A 247 16.27 -3.31 17.53
N ASP A 248 15.34 -3.26 16.58
CA ASP A 248 15.24 -4.19 15.44
C ASP A 248 15.32 -3.39 14.13
N PRO A 249 16.46 -2.74 13.84
CA PRO A 249 16.54 -1.78 12.75
C PRO A 249 16.24 -2.42 11.40
N ARG A 250 15.40 -1.75 10.60
CA ARG A 250 15.03 -2.14 9.24
C ARG A 250 15.10 -0.93 8.32
N THR A 251 15.41 -1.18 7.06
CA THR A 251 15.33 -0.16 6.01
C THR A 251 13.90 -0.05 5.48
N GLU A 252 13.57 1.12 4.92
CA GLU A 252 12.31 1.33 4.19
C GLU A 252 12.12 0.26 3.10
N ALA A 253 13.16 -0.02 2.31
CA ALA A 253 13.11 -0.99 1.22
C ALA A 253 12.83 -2.44 1.66
N GLU A 254 13.35 -2.85 2.82
CA GLU A 254 13.01 -4.15 3.41
C GLU A 254 11.53 -4.22 3.80
N LEU A 255 11.01 -3.15 4.39
CA LEU A 255 9.61 -3.09 4.83
C LEU A 255 8.64 -2.92 3.67
N VAL A 256 9.01 -2.25 2.57
CA VAL A 256 8.23 -2.21 1.33
C VAL A 256 7.96 -3.62 0.82
N LYS A 257 8.99 -4.47 0.80
CA LYS A 257 8.86 -5.88 0.39
C LYS A 257 8.03 -6.68 1.40
N LEU A 258 8.37 -6.57 2.68
CA LEU A 258 7.71 -7.32 3.75
C LEU A 258 6.21 -7.01 3.83
N PHE A 259 5.86 -5.73 3.80
CA PHE A 259 4.49 -5.26 3.89
C PHE A 259 3.74 -5.41 2.58
N ASP A 260 4.42 -5.77 1.49
CA ASP A 260 3.83 -5.86 0.16
C ASP A 260 3.26 -4.51 -0.30
N THR A 261 4.00 -3.43 -0.02
CA THR A 261 3.60 -2.05 -0.33
C THR A 261 3.51 -1.86 -1.84
N ARG A 262 2.38 -1.35 -2.31
CA ARG A 262 2.10 -1.16 -3.74
C ARG A 262 2.15 0.33 -4.08
N VAL A 263 1.90 0.66 -5.35
CA VAL A 263 1.90 2.05 -5.84
C VAL A 263 0.83 2.94 -5.18
N ASP A 264 -0.25 2.35 -4.65
CA ASP A 264 -1.30 3.02 -3.88
C ASP A 264 -0.98 3.11 -2.38
N GLY A 265 0.10 2.47 -1.92
CA GLY A 265 0.61 2.58 -0.56
C GLY A 265 0.62 1.26 0.21
N THR A 266 0.47 1.37 1.53
CA THR A 266 0.38 0.22 2.43
C THR A 266 -0.88 0.33 3.27
N SER A 267 -1.74 -0.68 3.19
CA SER A 267 -2.93 -0.75 4.01
C SER A 267 -2.60 -1.10 5.47
N PRO A 268 -3.50 -0.80 6.42
CA PRO A 268 -3.33 -1.20 7.82
C PRO A 268 -3.15 -2.72 7.98
N SER A 269 -3.87 -3.52 7.19
CA SER A 269 -3.78 -4.98 7.25
C SER A 269 -2.44 -5.51 6.76
N GLN A 270 -1.85 -4.89 5.73
CA GLN A 270 -0.50 -5.18 5.25
C GLN A 270 0.56 -4.91 6.32
N LEU A 271 0.48 -3.74 6.96
CA LEU A 271 1.33 -3.40 8.10
C LEU A 271 1.21 -4.43 9.23
N VAL A 272 -0.01 -4.76 9.65
CA VAL A 272 -0.24 -5.73 10.73
C VAL A 272 0.28 -7.11 10.39
N ARG A 273 0.05 -7.60 9.16
CA ARG A 273 0.59 -8.88 8.69
C ARG A 273 2.12 -8.88 8.77
N GLY A 274 2.77 -7.87 8.20
CA GLY A 274 4.23 -7.77 8.19
C GLY A 274 4.84 -7.66 9.58
N MET A 275 4.23 -6.86 10.47
CA MET A 275 4.68 -6.74 11.86
C MET A 275 4.52 -8.05 12.64
N ARG A 276 3.48 -8.84 12.36
CA ARG A 276 3.33 -10.20 12.91
C ARG A 276 4.40 -11.15 12.43
N GLU A 277 4.84 -11.06 11.17
CA GLU A 277 5.99 -11.84 10.66
C GLU A 277 7.31 -11.50 11.36
N LEU A 278 7.44 -10.26 11.86
CA LEU A 278 8.54 -9.80 12.70
C LEU A 278 8.38 -10.18 14.19
N GLY A 279 7.27 -10.81 14.57
CA GLY A 279 7.01 -11.24 15.94
C GLY A 279 6.41 -10.16 16.83
N TYR A 280 5.61 -9.25 16.27
CA TYR A 280 4.81 -8.29 17.02
C TYR A 280 3.32 -8.62 16.90
N ASP A 281 2.59 -8.58 18.02
CA ASP A 281 1.14 -8.50 17.96
C ASP A 281 0.71 -7.05 17.73
N ALA A 282 -0.49 -6.86 17.18
CA ALA A 282 -0.99 -5.56 16.77
C ALA A 282 -2.45 -5.36 17.18
N ARG A 283 -2.75 -4.15 17.63
CA ARG A 283 -4.12 -3.71 17.92
C ARG A 283 -4.39 -2.39 17.21
N ALA A 284 -5.50 -2.30 16.48
CA ALA A 284 -6.00 -1.04 15.97
C ALA A 284 -6.75 -0.27 17.06
N VAL A 285 -6.64 1.06 17.03
CA VAL A 285 -7.34 2.00 17.90
C VAL A 285 -7.92 3.10 17.02
N ASN A 286 -9.22 3.40 17.16
CA ASN A 286 -9.81 4.57 16.54
C ASN A 286 -9.65 5.75 17.52
N ILE A 287 -8.76 6.70 17.20
CA ILE A 287 -8.36 7.76 18.14
C ILE A 287 -9.52 8.72 18.42
N GLU A 288 -10.37 8.98 17.42
CA GLU A 288 -11.53 9.85 17.57
C GLU A 288 -12.57 9.25 18.53
N ARG A 289 -12.78 7.93 18.48
CA ARG A 289 -13.75 7.23 19.34
C ARG A 289 -13.20 6.89 20.73
N GLU A 290 -11.93 6.50 20.83
CA GLU A 290 -11.34 5.95 22.06
C GLU A 290 -10.48 6.96 22.84
N SER A 291 -10.22 8.15 22.27
CA SER A 291 -9.27 9.17 22.75
C SER A 291 -7.79 8.84 22.54
N VAL A 292 -6.93 9.87 22.60
CA VAL A 292 -5.47 9.73 22.51
C VAL A 292 -4.89 8.81 23.61
N ASP A 293 -5.52 8.78 24.78
CA ASP A 293 -5.03 7.99 25.92
C ASP A 293 -5.21 6.49 25.72
N ALA A 294 -6.04 6.07 24.77
CA ALA A 294 -6.19 4.67 24.40
C ALA A 294 -5.03 4.15 23.54
N VAL A 295 -4.26 5.04 22.90
CA VAL A 295 -3.13 4.64 22.07
C VAL A 295 -1.90 4.42 22.95
N THR A 296 -1.43 3.17 23.02
CA THR A 296 -0.20 2.83 23.75
C THR A 296 0.99 2.90 22.80
N PRO A 297 1.96 3.80 23.01
CA PRO A 297 3.18 3.83 22.21
C PRO A 297 4.07 2.61 22.46
N PRO A 298 4.88 2.17 21.48
CA PRO A 298 4.98 2.76 20.15
C PRO A 298 3.87 2.28 19.20
N ALA A 299 3.44 3.17 18.31
CA ALA A 299 2.38 2.91 17.34
C ALA A 299 2.67 3.57 15.99
N VAL A 300 2.05 3.07 14.92
CA VAL A 300 1.96 3.78 13.64
C VAL A 300 0.61 4.47 13.57
N LEU A 301 0.61 5.77 13.30
CA LEU A 301 -0.57 6.61 13.13
C LEU A 301 -0.93 6.71 11.66
N PHE A 302 -2.22 6.55 11.35
CA PHE A 302 -2.81 6.81 10.04
C PHE A 302 -3.60 8.12 10.16
N VAL A 303 -3.04 9.21 9.66
CA VAL A 303 -3.61 10.57 9.72
C VAL A 303 -4.18 10.96 8.36
N GLN A 304 -4.89 12.09 8.29
CA GLN A 304 -5.48 12.60 7.05
C GLN A 304 -6.38 11.55 6.35
N GLN A 305 -7.28 10.90 7.12
CA GLN A 305 -8.17 9.84 6.61
C GLN A 305 -7.41 8.63 6.02
N GLY A 306 -6.19 8.37 6.49
CA GLY A 306 -5.37 7.23 6.08
C GLY A 306 -4.42 7.50 4.93
N THR A 307 -4.39 8.71 4.36
CA THR A 307 -3.49 9.03 3.23
C THR A 307 -2.04 9.28 3.66
N HIS A 308 -1.77 9.45 4.96
CA HIS A 308 -0.42 9.63 5.48
C HIS A 308 -0.19 8.82 6.76
N ALA A 309 1.05 8.37 6.96
CA ALA A 309 1.44 7.60 8.12
C ALA A 309 2.63 8.21 8.87
N MET A 310 2.56 8.17 10.19
CA MET A 310 3.56 8.73 11.09
C MET A 310 3.86 7.76 12.23
N THR A 311 4.98 7.94 12.92
CA THR A 311 5.33 7.13 14.09
C THR A 311 4.98 7.84 15.38
N LEU A 312 4.19 7.23 16.26
CA LEU A 312 4.01 7.67 17.65
C LEU A 312 4.98 6.90 18.54
N LEU A 313 5.99 7.57 19.08
CA LEU A 313 7.00 6.90 19.91
C LEU A 313 6.70 6.95 21.41
N ALA A 314 6.21 8.10 21.89
CA ALA A 314 6.02 8.29 23.32
C ALA A 314 4.92 9.31 23.63
N VAL A 315 4.23 9.07 24.74
CA VAL A 315 3.31 10.01 25.39
C VAL A 315 3.86 10.28 26.78
N ARG A 316 4.47 11.45 26.99
CA ARG A 316 5.13 11.85 28.25
C ARG A 316 4.40 13.03 28.88
N GLY A 317 3.40 12.72 29.71
CA GLY A 317 2.58 13.72 30.39
C GLY A 317 1.82 14.61 29.39
N ARG A 318 2.30 15.85 29.20
CA ARG A 318 1.71 16.83 28.27
C ARG A 318 2.33 16.85 26.88
N ARG A 319 3.43 16.12 26.66
CA ARG A 319 4.14 16.08 25.37
C ARG A 319 3.96 14.73 24.69
N ILE A 320 3.75 14.77 23.38
CA ILE A 320 3.57 13.62 22.51
C ILE A 320 4.66 13.70 21.43
N ASP A 321 5.42 12.63 21.27
CA ASP A 321 6.53 12.52 20.32
C ASP A 321 6.06 11.78 19.07
N VAL A 322 5.93 12.52 17.96
CA VAL A 322 5.46 12.01 16.68
C VAL A 322 6.52 12.26 15.62
N TRP A 323 6.91 11.22 14.88
CA TRP A 323 7.92 11.33 13.83
C TRP A 323 7.26 11.24 12.46
N ASP A 324 7.52 12.25 11.63
CA ASP A 324 6.99 12.39 10.29
C ASP A 324 8.04 11.99 9.24
N PRO A 325 7.88 10.83 8.58
CA PRO A 325 8.85 10.37 7.59
C PRO A 325 8.87 11.21 6.30
N ASP A 326 7.78 11.91 5.97
CA ASP A 326 7.70 12.77 4.77
C ASP A 326 8.45 14.07 4.99
N ALA A 327 8.11 14.76 6.09
CA ALA A 327 8.72 16.05 6.41
C ALA A 327 10.15 15.92 6.97
N GLY A 328 10.56 14.71 7.37
CA GLY A 328 11.81 14.48 8.11
C GLY A 328 11.85 15.20 9.45
N LYS A 329 10.69 15.31 10.11
CA LYS A 329 10.52 16.10 11.34
C LYS A 329 10.14 15.23 12.52
N ILE A 330 10.73 15.58 13.66
CA ILE A 330 10.31 15.11 14.98
C ILE A 330 9.41 16.20 15.57
N LEU A 331 8.14 15.87 15.77
CA LEU A 331 7.13 16.77 16.29
C LEU A 331 6.91 16.50 17.77
N LEU A 332 7.26 17.48 18.61
CA LEU A 332 6.95 17.47 20.04
C LEU A 332 5.65 18.25 20.26
N LEU A 333 4.53 17.53 20.20
CA LEU A 333 3.19 18.11 20.24
C LEU A 333 2.65 18.18 21.67
N SER A 334 1.90 19.23 21.98
CA SER A 334 0.96 19.22 23.09
C SER A 334 -0.23 18.29 22.79
N ARG A 335 -0.96 17.88 23.82
CA ARG A 335 -2.19 17.07 23.67
C ARG A 335 -3.23 17.74 22.76
N ASP A 336 -3.38 19.06 22.83
CA ASP A 336 -4.31 19.79 21.95
C ASP A 336 -3.85 19.80 20.50
N GLN A 337 -2.56 20.02 20.24
CA GLN A 337 -1.99 19.94 18.89
C GLN A 337 -2.12 18.52 18.32
N PHE A 338 -1.86 17.50 19.14
CA PHE A 338 -2.03 16.11 18.72
C PHE A 338 -3.49 15.79 18.40
N ARG A 339 -4.45 16.26 19.21
CA ARG A 339 -5.87 16.05 18.92
C ARG A 339 -6.30 16.66 17.59
N ILE A 340 -5.72 17.81 17.21
CA ILE A 340 -5.97 18.43 15.90
C ILE A 340 -5.33 17.58 14.79
N LEU A 341 -4.10 17.13 14.97
CA LEU A 341 -3.40 16.27 14.01
C LEU A 341 -4.11 14.93 13.81
N ALA A 342 -4.60 14.34 14.90
CA ALA A 342 -5.18 13.00 14.95
C ALA A 342 -6.72 13.00 14.80
N ALA A 343 -7.33 14.11 14.38
CA ALA A 343 -8.75 14.16 14.10
C ALA A 343 -9.08 13.20 12.94
N GLY A 344 -9.99 12.24 13.17
CA GLY A 344 -10.29 11.16 12.21
C GLY A 344 -9.14 10.18 11.99
N ALA A 345 -8.13 10.17 12.85
CA ALA A 345 -6.97 9.28 12.72
C ALA A 345 -7.19 7.93 13.40
N HIS A 346 -6.47 6.95 12.90
CA HIS A 346 -6.37 5.62 13.48
C HIS A 346 -4.93 5.36 13.92
N ALA A 347 -4.75 4.45 14.88
CA ALA A 347 -3.43 3.97 15.29
C ALA A 347 -3.38 2.46 15.24
N VAL A 348 -2.22 1.92 14.89
CA VAL A 348 -1.89 0.51 15.08
C VAL A 348 -0.75 0.44 16.09
N GLN A 349 -1.05 -0.04 17.29
CA GLN A 349 -0.07 -0.22 18.36
C GLN A 349 0.50 -1.64 18.32
N PHE A 350 1.77 -1.78 18.68
CA PHE A 350 2.50 -3.04 18.59
C PHE A 350 3.02 -3.49 19.93
N THR A 351 2.93 -4.80 20.19
CA THR A 351 3.51 -5.42 21.39
C THR A 351 4.38 -6.60 20.98
N PRO A 352 5.62 -6.73 21.48
CA PRO A 352 6.43 -7.91 21.25
C PRO A 352 5.70 -9.20 21.63
N THR A 353 5.73 -10.21 20.75
CA THR A 353 5.38 -11.59 21.12
C THR A 353 6.57 -12.27 21.78
N ASP A 354 6.35 -13.39 22.49
CA ASP A 354 7.44 -14.19 23.07
C ASP A 354 8.48 -14.62 22.01
N GLN A 355 8.01 -14.95 20.80
CA GLN A 355 8.89 -15.28 19.67
C GLN A 355 9.72 -14.08 19.21
N GLY A 356 9.10 -12.90 19.13
CA GLY A 356 9.77 -11.65 18.78
C GLY A 356 10.76 -11.19 19.86
N ALA A 357 10.46 -11.46 21.13
CA ALA A 357 11.39 -11.22 22.23
C ALA A 357 12.62 -12.14 22.13
N ALA A 358 12.42 -13.44 21.87
CA ALA A 358 13.50 -14.41 21.72
C ALA A 358 14.43 -14.08 20.54
N ARG A 359 13.89 -13.66 19.38
CA ARG A 359 14.70 -13.27 18.21
C ARG A 359 15.62 -12.08 18.51
N ARG A 360 15.15 -11.09 19.27
CA ARG A 360 15.95 -9.91 19.63
C ARG A 360 17.13 -10.25 20.52
N VAL A 361 16.95 -11.18 21.47
CA VAL A 361 18.05 -11.65 22.32
C VAL A 361 19.09 -12.42 21.50
N ALA A 362 18.65 -13.12 20.45
CA ALA A 362 19.52 -13.94 19.61
C ALA A 362 20.33 -13.16 18.57
N SER A 363 20.06 -11.87 18.33
CA SER A 363 20.86 -11.02 17.44
C SER A 363 22.04 -10.41 18.23
N PRO A 364 23.23 -11.04 18.21
CA PRO A 364 24.37 -10.65 19.04
C PRO A 364 25.14 -9.62 18.23
N GLY A 365 24.83 -8.32 18.38
CA GLY A 365 25.54 -7.32 17.58
C GLY A 365 25.20 -5.86 17.80
N THR A 366 24.14 -5.53 18.54
CA THR A 366 23.82 -4.13 18.88
C THR A 366 24.26 -3.84 20.31
N GLU A 367 25.58 -3.86 20.56
CA GLU A 367 26.13 -3.06 21.64
C GLU A 367 25.73 -1.61 21.37
N ARG A 368 24.97 -1.04 22.31
CA ARG A 368 24.32 0.27 22.20
C ARG A 368 25.36 1.34 21.90
N TYR A 369 25.30 1.93 20.71
CA TYR A 369 25.97 3.18 20.37
C TYR A 369 25.24 4.38 20.99
#